data_AF-A0A7V4NZ89-F1
#
_entry.id   AF-A0A7V4NZ89-F1
#
_cell.length_a   1.000
_cell.length_b   1.000
_cell.length_c   1.000
_cell.angle_alpha   90.00
_cell.angle_beta   90.00
_cell.angle_gamma   90.00
#
_symmetry.space_group_name_H-M   'P 1'
#
loop_
_entity.id
_entity.type
_entity.pdbx_description
1 polymer ?
#
loop_
_entity_poly.entity_id
_entity_poly.type
_entity_poly.pdbx_seq_one_letter_code
_entity_poly.pdbx_strand_id
1 'polypeptide(L)'
;MAIEAYIPSSVTFEGRPQPDAVLVTLYDPEGVSPRGSLTGPNDLERAVQGTLVLIGTRGGKEWRVTLPIITLLNKTAVGCEFSLDAPPRRELLRELETDQKPHEKGLEERFDIR
;
A
#
# COMPACT_ATOMS: atom_id res chain seq x y z
N MET A 1 5.92 16.44 -1.44
CA MET A 1 5.32 15.34 -2.20
C MET A 1 5.16 14.15 -1.26
N ALA A 2 3.93 13.82 -0.89
CA ALA A 2 3.67 12.69 0.01
C ALA A 2 3.69 11.37 -0.78
N ILE A 3 4.23 10.31 -0.18
CA ILE A 3 4.19 8.95 -0.73
C ILE A 3 3.58 8.04 0.32
N GLU A 4 2.62 7.22 -0.10
CA GLU A 4 1.99 6.22 0.74
C GLU A 4 2.16 4.85 0.10
N ALA A 5 2.69 3.88 0.84
CA ALA A 5 2.85 2.51 0.39
C ALA A 5 2.08 1.57 1.32
N TYR A 6 1.28 0.70 0.74
CA TYR A 6 0.45 -0.27 1.44
C TYR A 6 0.78 -1.68 0.96
N ILE A 7 1.04 -2.60 1.88
CA ILE A 7 1.09 -4.03 1.59
C ILE A 7 -0.33 -4.58 1.77
N PRO A 8 -1.07 -4.87 0.68
CA PRO A 8 -2.46 -5.24 0.76
C PRO A 8 -2.62 -6.69 1.27
N SER A 9 -3.64 -6.91 2.10
CA SER A 9 -4.19 -8.24 2.39
C SER A 9 -5.39 -8.56 1.50
N SER A 10 -6.02 -7.52 0.92
CA SER A 10 -7.10 -7.65 -0.05
C SER A 10 -7.15 -6.41 -0.94
N VAL A 11 -7.41 -6.60 -2.23
CA VAL A 11 -7.68 -5.53 -3.19
C VAL A 11 -8.91 -5.90 -4.00
N THR A 12 -9.84 -4.96 -4.16
CA THR A 12 -10.96 -5.07 -5.08
C THR A 12 -11.01 -3.87 -6.00
N PHE A 13 -11.46 -4.12 -7.23
CA PHE A 13 -11.76 -3.09 -8.21
C PHE A 13 -13.18 -3.30 -8.71
N GLU A 14 -14.05 -2.30 -8.55
CA GLU A 14 -15.49 -2.43 -8.85
C GLU A 14 -16.11 -3.66 -8.17
N GLY A 15 -15.69 -3.92 -6.92
CA GLY A 15 -16.11 -5.09 -6.13
C GLY A 15 -15.50 -6.43 -6.58
N ARG A 16 -14.76 -6.47 -7.68
CA ARG A 16 -14.08 -7.68 -8.16
C ARG A 16 -12.71 -7.84 -7.51
N PRO A 17 -12.40 -9.00 -6.90
CA PRO A 17 -11.08 -9.26 -6.35
C PRO A 17 -9.98 -9.07 -7.40
N GLN A 18 -8.87 -8.45 -6.98
CA GLN A 18 -7.61 -8.42 -7.71
C GLN A 18 -6.63 -9.31 -6.94
N PRO A 19 -6.63 -10.63 -7.21
CA PRO A 19 -5.73 -11.55 -6.51
C PRO A 19 -4.27 -11.18 -6.80
N ASP A 20 -3.36 -11.56 -5.92
CA ASP A 20 -1.91 -11.42 -6.11
C ASP A 20 -1.39 -9.97 -6.19
N ALA A 21 -2.18 -8.99 -5.76
CA ALA A 21 -1.71 -7.64 -5.50
C ALA A 21 -0.65 -7.67 -4.38
N VAL A 22 0.55 -7.15 -4.68
CA VAL A 22 1.71 -7.17 -3.78
C VAL A 22 1.92 -5.83 -3.08
N LEU A 23 1.65 -4.73 -3.79
CA LEU A 23 1.92 -3.38 -3.29
C LEU A 23 0.98 -2.38 -3.96
N VAL A 24 0.38 -1.50 -3.17
CA VAL A 24 -0.27 -0.29 -3.67
C VAL A 24 0.52 0.92 -3.22
N THR A 25 0.92 1.76 -4.17
CA THR A 25 1.63 3.02 -3.90
C THR A 25 0.80 4.19 -4.37
N LEU A 26 0.65 5.21 -3.53
CA LEU A 26 0.03 6.49 -3.88
C LEU A 26 1.11 7.57 -3.87
N TYR A 27 1.15 8.36 -4.93
CA TYR A 27 2.06 9.48 -5.12
C TYR A 27 1.24 10.76 -5.12
N ASP A 28 1.56 11.64 -4.17
CA ASP A 28 0.91 12.93 -3.98
C ASP A 28 -0.63 12.85 -3.94
N PRO A 29 -1.23 11.93 -3.14
CA PRO A 29 -2.65 11.58 -3.25
C PRO A 29 -3.63 12.74 -2.99
N GLU A 30 -3.18 13.80 -2.32
CA GLU A 30 -3.95 15.01 -2.02
C GLU A 30 -3.45 16.25 -2.78
N GLY A 31 -2.49 16.06 -3.69
CA GLY A 31 -1.77 17.15 -4.34
C GLY A 31 -2.26 17.45 -5.76
N VAL A 32 -1.35 17.98 -6.59
CA VAL A 32 -1.70 18.55 -7.91
C VAL A 32 -1.76 17.48 -9.00
N SER A 33 -1.01 16.39 -8.83
CA SER A 33 -0.98 15.27 -9.77
C SER A 33 -1.12 13.94 -9.01
N PRO A 34 -2.29 13.69 -8.40
CA PRO A 34 -2.50 12.52 -7.58
C PRO A 34 -2.56 11.27 -8.45
N ARG A 35 -1.70 10.31 -8.16
CA ARG A 35 -1.56 9.07 -8.94
C ARG A 35 -1.17 7.91 -8.05
N GLY A 36 -1.21 6.71 -8.60
CA GLY A 36 -0.75 5.53 -7.89
C GLY A 36 -0.36 4.39 -8.83
N SER A 37 0.10 3.32 -8.21
CA SER A 37 0.44 2.07 -8.87
C SER A 37 -0.04 0.89 -8.05
N LEU A 38 -0.56 -0.11 -8.76
CA LEU A 38 -0.86 -1.44 -8.22
C LEU A 38 0.19 -2.40 -8.79
N THR A 39 1.01 -2.98 -7.93
CA THR A 39 2.02 -3.97 -8.29
C THR A 39 1.47 -5.36 -8.05
N GLY A 40 1.64 -6.25 -9.02
CA GLY A 40 1.14 -7.61 -9.01
C GLY A 40 0.37 -7.93 -10.29
N PRO A 41 0.22 -9.23 -10.65
CA PRO A 41 -0.72 -9.66 -11.66
C PRO A 41 -2.11 -9.09 -11.35
N ASN A 42 -2.79 -8.58 -12.37
CA ASN A 42 -4.15 -8.06 -12.23
C ASN A 42 -4.89 -8.10 -13.57
N ASP A 43 -6.21 -8.08 -13.51
CA ASP A 43 -7.09 -8.22 -14.67
C ASP A 43 -7.67 -6.88 -15.14
N LEU A 44 -7.03 -5.77 -14.76
CA LEU A 44 -7.48 -4.45 -15.15
C LEU A 44 -7.15 -4.15 -16.62
N GLU A 45 -7.93 -3.35 -17.32
CA GLU A 45 -7.65 -2.98 -18.73
C GLU A 45 -7.45 -1.47 -18.88
N ARG A 46 -6.62 -0.99 -19.82
CA ARG A 46 -6.27 0.45 -19.91
C ARG A 46 -7.47 1.40 -20.12
N ALA A 47 -8.59 0.93 -20.65
CA ALA A 47 -9.80 1.75 -20.87
C ALA A 47 -10.72 1.82 -19.64
N VAL A 48 -10.29 1.31 -18.48
CA VAL A 48 -11.15 1.13 -17.31
C VAL A 48 -10.99 2.29 -16.32
N GLN A 49 -12.14 2.81 -15.89
CA GLN A 49 -12.29 3.76 -14.79
C GLN A 49 -13.18 3.14 -13.71
N GLY A 50 -12.85 3.34 -12.43
CA GLY A 50 -13.67 2.80 -11.35
C GLY A 50 -13.08 2.95 -9.95
N THR A 51 -13.77 2.37 -8.98
CA THR A 51 -13.41 2.38 -7.56
C THR A 51 -12.43 1.24 -7.26
N LEU A 52 -11.29 1.59 -6.66
CA LEU A 52 -10.37 0.61 -6.08
C LEU A 52 -10.46 0.68 -4.56
N VAL A 53 -10.66 -0.47 -3.91
CA VAL A 53 -10.62 -0.58 -2.45
C VAL A 53 -9.52 -1.55 -2.08
N LEU A 54 -8.67 -1.18 -1.13
CA LEU A 54 -7.73 -2.09 -0.52
C LEU A 54 -7.91 -2.15 1.00
N ILE A 55 -7.64 -3.32 1.55
CA ILE A 55 -7.29 -3.49 2.96
C ILE A 55 -5.81 -3.83 2.99
N GLY A 56 -5.02 -3.08 3.74
CA GLY A 56 -3.58 -3.25 3.73
C GLY A 56 -2.87 -2.60 4.89
N THR A 57 -1.61 -2.95 5.04
CA THR A 57 -0.77 -2.50 6.16
C THR A 57 0.15 -1.37 5.71
N ARG A 58 0.30 -0.35 6.59
CA ARG A 58 1.26 0.74 6.44
C ARG A 58 1.63 1.27 7.82
N GLY A 59 2.94 1.28 8.11
CA GLY A 59 3.47 1.85 9.36
C GLY A 59 2.92 1.16 10.61
N GLY A 60 2.88 -0.18 10.61
CA GLY A 60 2.36 -0.97 11.74
C GLY A 60 0.85 -0.83 11.96
N LYS A 61 0.10 -0.30 10.99
CA LYS A 61 -1.35 -0.11 11.07
C LYS A 61 -2.04 -0.75 9.89
N GLU A 62 -3.19 -1.36 10.13
CA GLU A 62 -4.06 -1.89 9.08
C GLU A 62 -5.11 -0.85 8.71
N TRP A 63 -5.23 -0.59 7.41
CA TRP A 63 -6.08 0.45 6.86
C TRP A 63 -7.03 -0.15 5.83
N ARG A 64 -8.25 0.36 5.80
CA ARG A 64 -9.08 0.33 4.60
C ARG A 64 -8.84 1.61 3.83
N VAL A 65 -8.49 1.50 2.56
CA VAL A 65 -8.30 2.65 1.67
C VAL A 65 -9.23 2.50 0.49
N THR A 66 -10.06 3.52 0.27
CA THR A 66 -10.97 3.61 -0.86
C THR A 66 -10.49 4.71 -1.79
N LEU A 67 -10.17 4.34 -3.03
CA LEU A 67 -9.87 5.22 -4.14
C LEU A 67 -11.16 5.35 -4.97
N PRO A 68 -11.96 6.43 -4.80
CA PRO A 68 -13.33 6.47 -5.29
C PRO A 68 -13.44 6.36 -6.81
N ILE A 69 -12.49 6.94 -7.53
CA ILE A 69 -12.42 6.91 -8.99
C ILE A 69 -10.95 6.96 -9.38
N ILE A 70 -10.46 5.86 -9.96
CA ILE A 70 -9.15 5.80 -10.61
C ILE A 70 -9.33 5.68 -12.12
N THR A 71 -8.42 6.28 -12.87
CA THR A 71 -8.30 6.09 -14.32
C THR A 71 -6.97 5.42 -14.62
N LEU A 72 -7.00 4.25 -15.25
CA LEU A 72 -5.78 3.52 -15.58
C LEU A 72 -5.02 4.22 -16.71
N LEU A 73 -3.73 4.46 -16.48
CA LEU A 73 -2.85 5.15 -17.43
C LEU A 73 -2.00 4.16 -18.21
N ASN A 74 -1.52 3.12 -17.53
CA ASN A 74 -0.62 2.13 -18.10
C ASN A 74 -0.84 0.77 -17.45
N LYS A 75 -0.61 -0.30 -18.22
CA LYS A 75 -0.59 -1.68 -17.73
C LYS A 75 0.61 -2.41 -18.33
N THR A 76 1.24 -3.19 -17.48
CA THR A 76 2.38 -4.05 -17.77
C THR A 76 2.12 -5.45 -17.21
N ALA A 77 3.04 -6.39 -17.44
CA ALA A 77 2.96 -7.73 -16.84
C ALA A 77 3.09 -7.72 -15.30
N VAL A 78 3.66 -6.67 -14.71
CA VAL A 78 3.99 -6.59 -13.28
C VAL A 78 3.05 -5.68 -12.48
N GLY A 79 2.09 -5.05 -13.14
CA GLY A 79 1.19 -4.09 -12.49
C GLY A 79 0.62 -3.05 -13.44
N CYS A 80 -0.04 -2.05 -12.86
CA CYS A 80 -0.60 -0.92 -13.56
C CYS A 80 -0.36 0.41 -12.83
N GLU A 81 -0.43 1.49 -13.58
CA GLU A 81 -0.38 2.87 -13.09
C GLU A 81 -1.75 3.53 -13.32
N PHE A 82 -2.14 4.42 -12.43
CA PHE A 82 -3.43 5.11 -12.48
C PHE A 82 -3.35 6.55 -11.96
N SER A 83 -4.21 7.42 -12.47
CA SER A 83 -4.52 8.71 -11.84
C SER A 83 -5.66 8.55 -10.84
N LEU A 84 -5.71 9.48 -9.88
CA LEU A 84 -6.81 9.62 -8.93
C LEU A 84 -7.67 10.81 -9.35
N ASP A 85 -8.95 10.58 -9.58
CA ASP A 85 -9.88 11.66 -9.94
C ASP A 85 -10.52 12.30 -8.69
N ALA A 86 -10.33 11.66 -7.52
CA ALA A 86 -10.75 12.17 -6.23
C ALA A 86 -9.77 11.73 -5.12
N PRO A 87 -9.66 12.52 -4.02
CA PRO A 87 -8.90 12.15 -2.83
C PRO A 87 -9.21 10.74 -2.29
N PRO A 88 -8.19 9.95 -1.90
CA PRO A 88 -8.39 8.69 -1.21
C PRO A 88 -9.07 8.87 0.16
N ARG A 89 -9.96 7.95 0.51
CA ARG A 89 -10.51 7.84 1.87
C ARG A 89 -9.75 6.75 2.61
N ARG A 90 -9.35 7.03 3.84
CA ARG A 90 -8.55 6.13 4.69
C ARG A 90 -9.26 5.93 6.00
N GLU A 91 -9.47 4.68 6.37
CA GLU A 91 -10.08 4.28 7.63
C GLU A 91 -9.09 3.35 8.34
N LEU A 92 -8.69 3.74 9.54
CA LEU A 92 -7.86 2.90 10.40
C LEU A 92 -8.72 1.75 10.91
N LEU A 93 -8.33 0.51 10.60
CA LEU A 93 -9.04 -0.68 11.09
C LEU A 93 -8.48 -1.12 12.45
N ARG A 94 -7.15 -1.16 12.58
CA ARG A 94 -6.46 -1.49 13.84
C ARG A 94 -4.98 -1.11 13.79
N GLU A 95 -4.38 -0.98 14.97
CA GLU A 95 -2.93 -0.99 15.13
C GLU A 95 -2.44 -2.43 15.23
N LEU A 96 -1.31 -2.74 14.60
CA LEU A 96 -0.66 -4.04 14.67
C LEU A 96 0.40 -3.94 15.78
N GLU A 97 0.34 -4.87 16.72
CA GLU A 97 1.39 -5.00 17.73
C GLU A 97 2.71 -5.26 17.02
N THR A 98 3.62 -4.29 17.10
CA THR A 98 5.00 -4.52 16.67
C THR A 98 5.63 -5.34 17.77
N ASP A 99 5.93 -6.60 17.48
CA ASP A 99 6.68 -7.49 18.37
C ASP A 99 8.16 -7.04 18.40
N GLN A 100 8.40 -5.78 18.77
CA GLN A 100 9.71 -5.23 19.07
C GLN A 100 9.97 -5.46 20.55
N LYS A 101 10.33 -6.69 20.92
CA LYS A 101 11.14 -6.85 22.13
C LYS A 101 12.50 -6.22 21.84
N PRO A 102 12.96 -5.22 22.61
CA PRO A 102 14.35 -4.81 22.54
C PRO A 102 15.19 -6.03 22.95
N HIS A 103 16.13 -6.44 22.10
CA HIS A 103 17.21 -7.32 22.51
C HIS A 103 18.11 -6.54 23.48
N GLU A 104 17.67 -6.38 24.73
CA GLU A 104 18.56 -6.06 25.85
C GLU A 104 19.05 -7.38 26.45
N LYS A 105 20.34 -7.66 26.24
CA LYS A 105 21.28 -8.50 27.01
C LYS A 105 22.51 -8.64 26.09
N GLY A 106 23.62 -7.95 26.32
CA GLY A 106 24.44 -8.00 27.52
C GLY A 106 25.71 -8.74 27.16
N LEU A 107 26.77 -8.00 26.82
CA LEU A 107 28.12 -8.57 26.65
C LEU A 107 29.13 -7.60 27.29
N GLU A 108 29.09 -7.53 28.62
CA GLU A 108 30.27 -7.19 29.40
C GLU A 108 31.14 -8.44 29.48
N GLU A 109 32.08 -8.61 28.56
CA GLU A 109 33.26 -9.44 28.82
C GLU A 109 34.49 -8.54 28.84
N ARG A 110 34.95 -8.32 30.07
CA ARG A 110 36.21 -7.66 30.40
C ARG A 110 37.35 -8.51 29.84
N PHE A 111 38.09 -7.98 28.88
CA PHE A 111 39.38 -8.55 28.49
C PHE A 111 40.45 -8.02 29.45
N ASP A 112 40.75 -8.79 30.50
CA ASP A 112 42.02 -8.71 31.23
C ASP A 112 43.06 -9.51 30.44
N ILE A 113 43.99 -8.84 29.77
CA ILE A 113 45.17 -9.46 29.18
C ILE A 113 46.36 -9.05 30.03
N ARG A 114 46.96 -10.06 30.67
CA ARG A 114 48.20 -9.99 31.44
C ARG A 114 49.41 -9.69 30.56
#